data_AF-A0A1V8TX23-F1
#
_entry.id   AF-A0A1V8TX23-F1
#
_cell.length_a   1.000
_cell.length_b   1.000
_cell.length_c   1.000
_cell.angle_alpha   90.00
_cell.angle_beta   90.00
_cell.angle_gamma   90.00
#
_symmetry.space_group_name_H-M   'P 1'
#
loop_
_entity.id
_entity.type
_entity.pdbx_description
1 polymer ?
#
loop_
_entity_poly.entity_id
_entity_poly.type
_entity_poly.pdbx_seq_one_letter_code
_entity_poly.pdbx_strand_id
1 'polypeptide(L)'
;MATANSTPAQDPLTLLRASIAASRPPIPTSTPDASDATDVATSLSQATHLLFNNDTEHTAVSLSQSTRFISPAAGNKAIDLRSVYFCWQNRDLGAGEYINATQALNSEAGAQGTVTNLVFTERLDLVAWLKGEVGEEESEFIVSADASRATKAGARDAAATAAGGEDVEMRDAG
;
A
#
# COMPACT_ATOMS: atom_id res chain seq x y z
N MET A 1 2.46 -27.52 -2.64
CA MET A 1 1.41 -26.72 -3.30
C MET A 1 0.84 -25.78 -2.25
N ALA A 2 1.18 -24.50 -2.29
CA ALA A 2 0.51 -23.47 -1.49
C ALA A 2 0.08 -22.40 -2.49
N THR A 3 -1.17 -22.50 -2.93
CA THR A 3 -1.80 -21.50 -3.79
C THR A 3 -1.94 -20.24 -2.97
N ALA A 4 -1.07 -19.25 -3.20
CA ALA A 4 -1.31 -17.88 -2.81
C ALA A 4 -2.61 -17.45 -3.50
N ASN A 5 -3.72 -17.62 -2.79
CA ASN A 5 -5.06 -17.29 -3.25
C ASN A 5 -5.08 -15.77 -3.44
N SER A 6 -4.76 -15.35 -4.66
CA SER A 6 -4.77 -13.96 -5.07
C SER A 6 -6.24 -13.57 -5.27
N THR A 7 -6.96 -13.38 -4.16
CA THR A 7 -8.31 -12.81 -4.13
C THR A 7 -8.29 -11.58 -5.05
N PRO A 8 -9.25 -11.42 -5.99
CA PRO A 8 -9.21 -10.40 -7.02
C PRO A 8 -8.93 -9.05 -6.38
N ALA A 9 -7.75 -8.49 -6.69
CA ALA A 9 -7.08 -7.42 -5.97
C ALA A 9 -8.04 -6.29 -5.60
N GLN A 10 -8.58 -6.36 -4.39
CA GLN A 10 -9.40 -5.31 -3.82
C GLN A 10 -8.43 -4.17 -3.50
N ASP A 11 -8.81 -2.96 -3.89
CA ASP A 11 -7.91 -1.82 -3.81
C ASP A 11 -7.56 -1.54 -2.34
N PRO A 12 -6.26 -1.52 -1.98
CA PRO A 12 -5.83 -1.41 -0.58
C PRO A 12 -6.28 -0.10 0.06
N LEU A 13 -6.40 0.98 -0.71
CA LEU A 13 -6.93 2.25 -0.20
C LEU A 13 -8.43 2.17 0.07
N THR A 14 -9.20 1.57 -0.84
CA THR A 14 -10.64 1.39 -0.63
C THR A 14 -10.93 0.50 0.57
N LEU A 15 -10.15 -0.57 0.77
CA LEU A 15 -10.24 -1.41 1.98
C LEU A 15 -9.97 -0.61 3.25
N LEU A 16 -8.90 0.18 3.26
CA LEU A 16 -8.56 1.02 4.41
C LEU A 16 -9.63 2.06 4.71
N ARG A 17 -10.14 2.74 3.69
CA ARG A 17 -11.23 3.71 3.82
C ARG A 17 -12.50 3.05 4.40
N ALA A 18 -12.87 1.87 3.91
CA ALA A 18 -14.03 1.14 4.43
C ALA A 18 -13.84 0.72 5.91
N SER A 19 -12.65 0.24 6.26
CA SER A 19 -12.28 -0.13 7.62
C SER A 19 -12.33 1.06 8.60
N ILE A 20 -11.83 2.23 8.16
CA ILE A 20 -11.91 3.49 8.91
C ILE A 20 -13.37 3.92 9.08
N ALA A 21 -14.17 3.91 8.01
CA ALA A 21 -15.59 4.26 8.07
C ALA A 21 -16.38 3.32 9.00
N ALA A 22 -16.03 2.04 9.04
CA ALA A 22 -16.60 1.05 9.95
C ALA A 22 -16.07 1.16 11.39
N SER A 23 -15.13 2.08 11.67
CA SER A 23 -14.44 2.21 12.97
C SER A 23 -13.77 0.90 13.44
N ARG A 24 -13.32 0.08 12.48
CA ARG A 24 -12.66 -1.21 12.72
C ARG A 24 -11.27 -1.16 12.10
N PRO A 25 -10.26 -0.61 12.80
CA PRO A 25 -8.92 -0.42 12.24
C PRO A 25 -8.31 -1.77 11.83
N PRO A 26 -7.52 -1.80 10.75
CA PRO A 26 -6.84 -3.02 10.33
C PRO A 26 -5.75 -3.39 11.34
N ILE A 27 -5.49 -4.68 11.46
CA ILE A 27 -4.52 -5.21 12.41
C ILE A 27 -3.20 -5.43 11.68
N PRO A 28 -2.08 -4.81 12.09
CA PRO A 28 -0.77 -5.13 11.53
C PRO A 28 -0.34 -6.53 11.97
N THR A 29 0.06 -7.36 11.01
CA THR A 29 0.46 -8.76 11.23
C THR A 29 1.80 -9.05 10.57
N SER A 30 2.53 -10.02 11.12
CA SER A 30 3.81 -10.48 10.56
C SER A 30 3.65 -11.60 9.53
N THR A 31 2.43 -12.16 9.40
CA THR A 31 2.05 -13.23 8.46
C THR A 31 0.74 -12.91 7.75
N PRO A 32 0.53 -13.38 6.51
CA PRO A 32 -0.74 -13.25 5.80
C PRO A 32 -1.86 -14.15 6.36
N ASP A 33 -1.53 -15.23 7.06
CA ASP A 33 -2.51 -16.17 7.65
C ASP A 33 -2.53 -16.00 9.18
N ALA A 34 -2.73 -14.78 9.64
CA ALA A 34 -2.76 -14.47 11.06
C ALA A 34 -4.05 -15.03 11.68
N SER A 35 -3.96 -16.23 12.24
CA SER A 35 -5.06 -16.91 12.92
C SER A 35 -4.93 -16.82 14.45
N ASP A 36 -3.75 -16.50 14.95
CA ASP A 36 -3.43 -16.44 16.38
C ASP A 36 -3.04 -15.02 16.84
N ALA A 37 -3.28 -14.72 18.12
CA ALA A 37 -2.91 -13.43 18.71
C ALA A 37 -1.39 -13.16 18.67
N THR A 38 -0.57 -14.21 18.52
CA THR A 38 0.89 -14.12 18.38
C THR A 38 1.35 -13.60 17.02
N ASP A 39 0.47 -13.64 16.00
CA ASP A 39 0.76 -13.14 14.65
C ASP A 39 0.58 -11.62 14.52
N VAL A 40 0.00 -10.99 15.54
CA VAL A 40 -0.20 -9.55 15.64
C VAL A 40 1.15 -8.88 15.89
N ALA A 41 1.55 -7.99 14.97
CA ALA A 41 2.77 -7.24 15.11
C ALA A 41 2.57 -6.07 16.09
N THR A 42 3.40 -5.99 17.12
CA THR A 42 3.35 -4.90 18.12
C THR A 42 3.68 -3.53 17.53
N SER A 43 4.41 -3.48 16.41
CA SER A 43 4.78 -2.24 15.72
C SER A 43 4.81 -2.45 14.21
N LEU A 44 4.55 -1.37 13.45
CA LEU A 44 4.68 -1.39 12.00
C LEU A 44 6.08 -1.80 11.53
N SER A 45 7.11 -1.54 12.33
CA SER A 45 8.49 -1.94 12.04
C SER A 45 8.65 -3.45 11.79
N GLN A 46 7.80 -4.28 12.41
CA GLN A 46 7.82 -5.75 12.33
C GLN A 46 6.63 -6.33 11.53
N ALA A 47 5.75 -5.46 11.05
CA ALA A 47 4.55 -5.84 10.33
C ALA A 47 4.86 -5.99 8.84
N THR A 48 4.36 -7.06 8.24
CA THR A 48 4.46 -7.35 6.80
C THR A 48 3.12 -7.21 6.10
N HIS A 49 2.01 -7.44 6.81
CA HIS A 49 0.65 -7.38 6.28
C HIS A 49 -0.26 -6.53 7.17
N LEU A 50 -1.37 -6.07 6.59
CA LEU A 50 -2.51 -5.53 7.30
C LEU A 50 -3.70 -6.46 7.09
N LEU A 51 -4.24 -6.94 8.21
CA LEU A 51 -5.43 -7.77 8.25
C LEU A 51 -6.66 -6.88 8.37
N PHE A 52 -7.50 -6.90 7.34
CA PHE A 52 -8.80 -6.23 7.31
C PHE A 52 -9.89 -7.22 7.70
N ASN A 53 -10.59 -6.94 8.80
CA ASN A 53 -11.69 -7.75 9.30
C ASN A 53 -13.03 -7.15 8.88
N ASN A 54 -13.64 -7.72 7.84
CA ASN A 54 -14.94 -7.31 7.32
C ASN A 54 -15.99 -8.34 7.70
N ASP A 55 -16.58 -8.21 8.90
CA ASP A 55 -17.60 -9.09 9.51
C ASP A 55 -17.29 -10.59 9.41
N THR A 56 -17.50 -11.20 8.24
CA THR A 56 -17.29 -12.63 7.95
C THR A 56 -16.01 -12.94 7.16
N GLU A 57 -15.36 -11.95 6.54
CA GLU A 57 -14.18 -12.16 5.70
C GLU A 57 -12.96 -11.46 6.27
N HIS A 58 -11.81 -12.12 6.16
CA HIS A 58 -10.53 -11.61 6.63
C HIS A 58 -9.62 -11.47 5.42
N THR A 59 -9.17 -10.25 5.14
CA THR A 59 -8.33 -9.97 3.97
C THR A 59 -6.99 -9.46 4.45
N ALA A 60 -5.94 -10.25 4.25
CA ALA A 60 -4.57 -9.80 4.48
C ALA A 60 -4.02 -9.12 3.24
N VAL A 61 -3.49 -7.90 3.41
CA VAL A 61 -2.91 -7.11 2.34
C VAL A 61 -1.47 -6.78 2.70
N SER A 62 -0.54 -6.96 1.75
CA SER A 62 0.88 -6.65 2.00
C SER A 62 1.07 -5.16 2.23
N LEU A 63 1.83 -4.80 3.27
CA LEU A 63 2.20 -3.43 3.58
C LEU A 63 3.06 -2.79 2.48
N SER A 64 3.82 -3.59 1.73
CA SER A 64 4.64 -3.13 0.60
C SER A 64 3.84 -2.89 -0.69
N GLN A 65 2.53 -3.17 -0.68
CA GLN A 65 1.70 -3.01 -1.87
C GLN A 65 1.53 -1.54 -2.25
N SER A 66 1.88 -1.20 -3.49
CA SER A 66 1.68 0.15 -4.03
C SER A 66 0.20 0.49 -4.18
N THR A 67 -0.15 1.68 -3.68
CA THR A 67 -1.50 2.23 -3.67
C THR A 67 -1.76 3.12 -4.89
N ARG A 68 -2.94 3.75 -4.95
CA ARG A 68 -3.30 4.73 -5.99
C ARG A 68 -2.96 6.17 -5.62
N PHE A 69 -2.45 6.39 -4.41
CA PHE A 69 -1.99 7.69 -3.98
C PHE A 69 -0.61 7.95 -4.57
N ILE A 70 -0.51 8.97 -5.41
CA ILE A 70 0.73 9.41 -6.05
C ILE A 70 1.26 10.57 -5.24
N SER A 71 2.50 10.45 -4.75
CA SER A 71 3.18 11.54 -4.07
C SER A 71 4.10 12.29 -5.04
N PRO A 72 3.79 13.56 -5.40
CA PRO A 72 4.72 14.40 -6.15
C PRO A 72 6.02 14.63 -5.40
N ALA A 73 5.96 14.77 -4.07
CA ALA A 73 7.14 14.98 -3.23
C ALA A 73 8.11 13.79 -3.25
N ALA A 74 7.60 12.58 -3.45
CA ALA A 74 8.38 11.35 -3.62
C ALA A 74 8.84 11.08 -5.08
N GLY A 75 8.76 12.09 -5.95
CA GLY A 75 9.12 11.96 -7.37
C GLY A 75 7.99 11.39 -8.22
N ASN A 76 6.75 11.77 -7.93
CA ASN A 76 5.53 11.35 -8.63
C ASN A 76 5.33 9.82 -8.63
N LYS A 77 5.54 9.20 -7.47
CA LYS A 77 5.48 7.75 -7.27
C LYS A 77 4.26 7.34 -6.46
N ALA A 78 3.72 6.17 -6.79
CA ALA A 78 2.71 5.52 -5.98
C ALA A 78 3.31 5.13 -4.63
N ILE A 79 2.72 5.62 -3.54
CA ILE A 79 3.16 5.26 -2.19
C ILE A 79 2.61 3.89 -1.79
N ASP A 80 3.36 3.16 -1.00
CA ASP A 80 2.97 1.88 -0.44
C ASP A 80 1.93 2.02 0.69
N LEU A 81 1.22 0.93 0.96
CA LEU A 81 0.19 0.86 1.98
C LEU A 81 0.75 1.13 3.39
N ARG A 82 2.00 0.76 3.66
CA ARG A 82 2.68 1.04 4.93
C ARG A 82 2.78 2.54 5.19
N SER A 83 3.21 3.31 4.19
CA SER A 83 3.30 4.77 4.25
C SER A 83 1.93 5.41 4.48
N VAL A 84 0.90 4.93 3.77
CA VAL A 84 -0.48 5.40 3.95
C VAL A 84 -0.99 5.14 5.36
N TYR A 85 -0.86 3.90 5.84
CA TYR A 85 -1.35 3.52 7.15
C TYR A 85 -0.56 4.18 8.29
N PHE A 86 0.74 4.39 8.11
CA PHE A 86 1.56 5.18 9.02
C PHE A 86 1.09 6.64 9.08
N CYS A 87 0.80 7.26 7.93
CA CYS A 87 0.25 8.61 7.88
C CYS A 87 -1.09 8.71 8.63
N TRP A 88 -1.97 7.72 8.46
CA TRP A 88 -3.27 7.68 9.15
C TRP A 88 -3.13 7.59 10.68
N GLN A 89 -2.24 6.73 11.18
CA GLN A 89 -1.99 6.59 12.62
C GLN A 89 -1.38 7.86 13.24
N ASN A 90 -0.57 8.58 12.46
CA ASN A 90 0.13 9.79 12.91
C ASN A 90 -0.52 11.08 12.38
N ARG A 91 -1.79 11.03 11.98
CA ARG A 91 -2.51 12.17 11.38
C ARG A 91 -2.66 13.36 12.33
N ASP A 92 -2.74 13.09 13.63
CA ASP A 92 -2.93 14.09 14.68
C ASP A 92 -1.58 14.73 15.11
N LEU A 93 -0.44 14.24 14.60
CA LEU A 93 0.88 14.81 14.87
C LEU A 93 1.16 16.05 14.02
N GLY A 94 1.76 17.06 14.66
CA GLY A 94 2.34 18.22 13.97
C GLY A 94 3.45 17.82 12.99
N ALA A 95 3.81 18.74 12.08
CA ALA A 95 4.75 18.44 10.99
C ALA A 95 6.12 17.94 11.49
N GLY A 96 6.71 18.59 12.50
CA GLY A 96 8.01 18.17 13.06
C GLY A 96 7.96 16.77 13.70
N GLU A 97 6.92 16.50 14.49
CA GLU A 97 6.73 15.21 15.14
C GLU A 97 6.49 14.09 14.14
N TYR A 98 5.76 14.36 13.05
CA TYR A 98 5.56 13.39 11.97
C TYR A 98 6.87 13.04 11.25
N ILE A 99 7.73 14.03 10.99
CA ILE A 99 9.05 13.81 10.39
C ILE A 99 9.91 12.94 11.32
N ASN A 100 9.92 13.26 12.62
CA ASN A 100 10.64 12.48 13.63
C ASN A 100 10.13 11.04 13.69
N ALA A 101 8.81 10.83 13.73
CA ALA A 101 8.19 9.51 13.75
C ALA A 101 8.53 8.70 12.49
N THR A 102 8.56 9.35 11.32
CA THR A 102 8.95 8.72 10.05
C THR A 102 10.40 8.23 10.11
N GLN A 103 11.31 9.07 10.60
CA GLN A 103 12.72 8.70 10.75
C GLN A 103 12.94 7.58 11.77
N ALA A 104 12.21 7.61 12.88
CA ALA A 104 12.24 6.57 13.90
C ALA A 104 11.79 5.23 13.33
N LEU A 105 10.63 5.18 12.66
CA LEU A 105 10.12 3.95 12.06
C LEU A 105 11.08 3.41 10.99
N ASN A 106 11.65 4.26 10.15
CA ASN A 106 12.59 3.84 9.10
C ASN A 106 13.88 3.28 9.68
N SER A 107 14.31 3.79 10.84
CA SER A 107 15.49 3.30 11.56
C SER A 107 15.21 1.95 12.23
N GLU A 108 13.99 1.73 12.75
CA GLU A 108 13.58 0.48 13.39
C GLU A 108 13.22 -0.64 12.39
N ALA A 109 12.61 -0.30 11.26
CA ALA A 109 12.15 -1.26 10.27
C ALA A 109 13.30 -1.94 9.51
N GLY A 110 14.42 -1.23 9.31
CA GLY A 110 15.59 -1.76 8.61
C GLY A 110 15.22 -2.38 7.26
N ALA A 111 15.41 -3.70 7.14
CA ALA A 111 15.15 -4.45 5.91
C ALA A 111 13.66 -4.71 5.60
N GLN A 112 12.74 -4.47 6.54
CA GLN A 112 11.30 -4.68 6.34
C GLN A 112 10.65 -3.63 5.42
N GLY A 113 11.34 -2.52 5.16
CA GLY A 113 10.87 -1.45 4.28
C GLY A 113 10.81 -0.10 4.99
N THR A 114 10.72 0.96 4.19
CA THR A 114 10.65 2.34 4.68
C THR A 114 9.27 2.93 4.41
N VAL A 115 8.88 3.92 5.20
CA VAL A 115 7.74 4.77 4.94
C VAL A 115 8.18 6.08 4.31
N THR A 116 7.37 6.54 3.37
CA THR A 116 7.55 7.81 2.66
C THR A 116 7.07 8.96 3.53
N ASN A 117 7.93 9.94 3.76
CA ASN A 117 7.56 11.18 4.44
C ASN A 117 6.71 12.05 3.50
N LEU A 118 5.40 12.08 3.72
CA LEU A 118 4.46 12.92 2.99
C LEU A 118 4.52 14.38 3.46
N VAL A 119 4.44 15.32 2.51
CA VAL A 119 4.34 16.74 2.85
C VAL A 119 2.96 17.07 3.43
N PHE A 120 2.85 18.20 4.11
CA PHE A 120 1.63 18.57 4.83
C PHE A 120 0.36 18.57 3.96
N THR A 121 0.43 19.05 2.72
CA THR A 121 -0.70 19.06 1.78
C THR A 121 -1.14 17.65 1.40
N GLU A 122 -0.20 16.78 1.03
CA GLU A 122 -0.46 15.36 0.73
C GLU A 122 -1.08 14.64 1.93
N ARG A 123 -0.59 14.91 3.15
CA ARG A 123 -1.13 14.33 4.38
C ARG A 123 -2.58 14.76 4.62
N LEU A 124 -2.88 16.04 4.45
CA LEU A 124 -4.22 16.58 4.67
C LEU A 124 -5.22 15.95 3.71
N ASP A 125 -4.88 15.91 2.41
CA ASP A 125 -5.71 15.31 1.36
C ASP A 125 -5.93 13.81 1.61
N LEU A 126 -4.86 13.07 1.88
CA LEU A 126 -4.95 11.63 2.16
C LEU A 126 -5.86 11.35 3.36
N VAL A 127 -5.71 12.10 4.45
CA VAL A 127 -6.51 11.92 5.66
C VAL A 127 -7.98 12.28 5.40
N ALA A 128 -8.26 13.35 4.67
CA ALA A 128 -9.63 13.74 4.29
C ALA A 128 -10.28 12.65 3.43
N TRP A 129 -9.55 12.10 2.46
CA TRP A 129 -10.06 11.04 1.60
C TRP A 129 -10.33 9.75 2.38
N LEU A 130 -9.43 9.37 3.28
CA LEU A 130 -9.59 8.18 4.12
C LEU A 130 -10.77 8.29 5.09
N LYS A 131 -11.09 9.49 5.58
CA LYS A 131 -12.32 9.76 6.34
C LYS A 131 -13.58 9.77 5.47
N GLY A 132 -13.40 9.90 4.16
CA GLY A 132 -14.47 10.07 3.19
C GLY A 132 -15.05 11.48 3.13
N GLU A 133 -14.31 12.49 3.59
CA GLU A 133 -14.66 13.90 3.45
C GLU A 133 -14.50 14.39 2.00
N VAL A 134 -13.59 13.78 1.24
CA VAL A 134 -13.39 14.04 -0.19
C VAL A 134 -13.55 12.77 -1.03
N GLY A 135 -14.12 12.91 -2.22
CA GLY A 135 -14.23 11.87 -3.24
C GLY A 135 -12.92 11.61 -3.98
N GLU A 136 -12.92 10.58 -4.84
CA GLU A 136 -11.76 10.29 -5.70
C GLU A 136 -11.50 11.39 -6.75
N GLU A 137 -12.54 12.09 -7.19
CA GLU A 137 -12.43 13.19 -8.16
C GLU A 137 -11.99 14.51 -7.52
N GLU A 138 -12.04 14.60 -6.19
CA GLU A 138 -11.69 15.80 -5.42
C GLU A 138 -10.27 15.73 -4.87
N SER A 139 -9.70 14.53 -4.74
CA SER A 139 -8.31 14.34 -4.31
C SER A 139 -7.35 14.63 -5.46
N GLU A 140 -6.38 15.52 -5.22
CA GLU A 140 -5.35 15.87 -6.20
C GLU A 140 -4.29 14.75 -6.37
N PHE A 141 -4.22 13.83 -5.42
CA PHE A 141 -3.15 12.83 -5.33
C PHE A 141 -3.63 11.40 -5.57
N ILE A 142 -4.94 11.13 -5.52
CA ILE A 142 -5.49 9.78 -5.72
C ILE A 142 -5.94 9.59 -7.15
N VAL A 143 -5.33 8.60 -7.82
CA VAL A 143 -5.73 8.21 -9.16
C VAL A 143 -6.97 7.31 -9.10
N SER A 144 -7.94 7.55 -9.99
CA SER A 144 -9.14 6.72 -10.12
C SER A 144 -8.80 5.25 -10.31
N ALA A 145 -9.65 4.36 -9.77
CA ALA A 145 -9.38 2.92 -9.77
C ALA A 145 -9.23 2.35 -11.19
N ASP A 146 -10.00 2.88 -12.15
CA ASP A 146 -9.97 2.49 -13.55
C ASP A 146 -8.62 2.86 -14.22
N ALA A 147 -8.18 4.11 -14.03
CA ALA A 147 -6.88 4.59 -14.51
C ALA A 147 -5.71 3.82 -13.89
N SER A 148 -5.79 3.49 -12.59
CA SER A 148 -4.75 2.69 -11.92
C SER A 148 -4.68 1.25 -12.45
N ARG A 149 -5.83 0.61 -12.72
CA ARG A 149 -5.88 -0.73 -13.35
C ARG A 149 -5.25 -0.72 -14.74
N ALA A 150 -5.53 0.30 -15.55
CA ALA A 150 -4.93 0.47 -16.87
C ALA A 150 -3.39 0.62 -16.80
N THR A 151 -2.87 1.42 -15.87
CA THR A 151 -1.41 1.56 -15.67
C THR A 151 -0.77 0.25 -15.21
N LYS A 152 -1.39 -0.48 -14.27
CA LYS A 152 -0.85 -1.78 -13.80
C LYS A 152 -0.88 -2.85 -14.90
N ALA A 153 -1.90 -2.86 -15.75
CA ALA A 153 -1.95 -3.75 -16.91
C ALA A 153 -0.83 -3.45 -17.91
N GLY A 154 -0.62 -2.17 -18.25
CA GLY A 154 0.47 -1.76 -19.15
C GLY A 154 1.88 -2.07 -18.60
N ALA A 155 2.09 -1.90 -17.29
CA ALA A 155 3.37 -2.24 -16.65
C ALA A 155 3.63 -3.76 -16.64
N ARG A 156 2.58 -4.59 -16.48
CA ARG A 156 2.69 -6.05 -16.57
C ARG A 156 2.98 -6.52 -17.99
N ASP A 157 2.37 -5.90 -18.99
CA ASP A 157 2.60 -6.21 -20.40
C ASP A 157 4.03 -5.86 -20.84
N ALA A 158 4.54 -4.71 -20.40
CA ALA A 158 5.93 -4.32 -20.62
C ALA A 158 6.93 -5.26 -19.92
N ALA A 159 6.64 -5.70 -18.69
CA ALA A 159 7.47 -6.66 -17.97
C ALA A 159 7.44 -8.07 -18.59
N ALA A 160 6.29 -8.51 -19.10
CA ALA A 160 6.15 -9.77 -19.83
C ALA A 160 6.91 -9.75 -21.16
N THR A 161 6.87 -8.63 -21.89
CA THR A 161 7.62 -8.43 -23.14
C THR A 161 9.13 -8.41 -22.89
N ALA A 162 9.59 -7.79 -21.80
CA ALA A 162 11.01 -7.78 -21.42
C ALA A 162 11.52 -9.16 -20.96
N ALA A 163 10.66 -9.99 -20.35
CA ALA A 163 11.00 -11.33 -19.92
C ALA A 163 10.97 -12.38 -21.05
N GLY A 164 10.39 -12.06 -22.21
CA GLY A 164 10.31 -12.95 -23.38
C GLY A 164 11.37 -12.68 -24.47
N GLY A 165 12.39 -11.89 -24.16
CA GLY A 165 13.32 -11.30 -25.13
C GLY A 165 14.70 -11.95 -25.23
N GLU A 166 14.88 -13.24 -24.91
CA GLU A 166 16.15 -13.94 -25.11
C GLU A 166 15.93 -15.38 -25.58
N ASP A 167 15.41 -15.57 -26.80
CA ASP A 167 15.59 -16.82 -27.56
C ASP A 167 15.44 -16.53 -29.06
N VAL A 168 16.35 -15.69 -29.60
CA VAL A 168 16.61 -15.68 -31.05
C VAL A 168 17.64 -16.78 -31.32
N GLU A 169 17.18 -18.03 -31.28
CA GLU A 169 17.95 -19.19 -31.78
C GLU A 169 18.20 -18.93 -33.28
N MET A 170 19.45 -18.57 -33.60
CA MET A 170 19.94 -18.51 -34.97
C MET A 170 19.80 -19.89 -35.59
N ARG A 171 18.73 -20.10 -36.35
CA ARG A 171 18.51 -21.32 -37.10
C ARG A 171 18.53 -21.05 -38.59
N ASP A 172 19.63 -21.52 -39.17
CA ASP A 172 19.80 -21.99 -40.55
C ASP A 172 19.49 -21.02 -41.70
N ALA A 173 20.56 -20.63 -42.40
CA ALA A 173 20.50 -20.42 -43.85
C ALA A 173 21.76 -21.02 -44.50
N GLY A 174 21.57 -22.23 -45.04
CA GLY A 174 22.03 -22.71 -46.36
C GLY A 174 23.48 -22.55 -46.77
#